data_AF-A0A9P4DBF2-F1
#
_entry.id   AF-A0A9P4DBF2-F1
#
_cell.length_a   1.000
_cell.length_b   1.000
_cell.length_c   1.000
_cell.angle_alpha   90.00
_cell.angle_beta   90.00
_cell.angle_gamma   90.00
#
_symmetry.space_group_name_H-M   'P 1'
#
loop_
_entity.id
_entity.type
_entity.pdbx_description
1 polymer ?
#
loop_
_entity_poly.entity_id
_entity_poly.type
_entity_poly.pdbx_seq_one_letter_code
_entity_poly.pdbx_strand_id
1 'polypeptide(L)' 'MMILIQSRGKMKCKELSEELEVSERQIKSYKMYLEQAGIFINSTPGIYGGYEIDKCNSISLIKLLDSEVSIFILTKW' A
#
# COMPACT_ATOMS: atom_id res chain seq x y z
N MET A 1 -0.23 -0.30 5.88
CA MET A 1 -0.81 -1.39 5.05
C MET A 1 0.19 -1.95 4.05
N MET A 2 0.70 -1.16 3.10
CA MET A 2 1.65 -1.63 2.07
C MET A 2 2.83 -2.42 2.64
N ILE A 3 3.55 -1.86 3.61
CA ILE A 3 4.73 -2.50 4.22
C ILE A 3 4.40 -3.87 4.82
N LEU A 4 3.24 -4.02 5.46
CA LEU A 4 2.79 -5.30 6.03
C LEU A 4 2.59 -6.37 4.95
N ILE A 5 1.90 -6.00 3.87
CA ILE A 5 1.67 -6.89 2.72
C ILE A 5 3.01 -7.23 2.04
N GLN A 6 3.93 -6.27 1.91
CA GLN A 6 5.24 -6.52 1.33
C GLN A 6 6.07 -7.49 2.16
N SER A 7 6.03 -7.36 3.49
CA SER A 7 6.78 -8.21 4.40
C SER A 7 6.20 -9.63 4.52
N ARG A 8 4.88 -9.79 4.45
CA ARG A 8 4.19 -11.09 4.65
C ARG A 8 3.70 -11.73 3.35
N GLY A 9 3.78 -11.03 2.22
CA GLY A 9 3.31 -11.45 0.90
C GLY A 9 1.81 -11.25 0.68
N LYS A 10 0.97 -11.91 1.50
CA LYS A 10 -0.49 -11.88 1.41
C LYS A 10 -1.09 -11.73 2.80
N MET A 11 -2.10 -10.87 2.94
CA MET A 11 -2.83 -10.69 4.21
C MET A 11 -4.32 -10.48 3.99
N LYS A 12 -5.16 -10.97 4.91
CA LYS A 12 -6.61 -10.74 4.87
C LYS A 12 -6.97 -9.33 5.32
N CYS A 13 -8.13 -8.85 4.89
CA CYS A 13 -8.66 -7.55 5.32
C CYS A 13 -8.75 -7.46 6.85
N LYS A 14 -9.24 -8.52 7.49
CA LYS A 14 -9.35 -8.63 8.95
C LYS A 14 -7.99 -8.55 9.65
N GLU A 15 -7.01 -9.33 9.19
CA GLU A 15 -5.64 -9.32 9.73
C GLU A 15 -5.00 -7.94 9.62
N LEU A 16 -5.17 -7.25 8.48
CA LEU A 16 -4.69 -5.88 8.30
C LEU A 16 -5.39 -4.89 9.22
N SER A 17 -6.69 -5.06 9.46
CA SER A 17 -7.48 -4.20 10.33
C SER A 17 -7.08 -4.36 11.80
N GLU A 18 -6.78 -5.59 12.23
CA GLU A 18 -6.31 -5.91 13.57
C GLU A 18 -4.89 -5.38 13.81
N GLU A 19 -3.95 -5.63 12.87
CA GLU A 19 -2.55 -5.20 13.01
C GLU A 19 -2.39 -3.67 12.96
N LEU A 20 -3.26 -2.97 12.23
CA LEU A 20 -3.24 -1.51 12.12
C LEU A 20 -4.18 -0.82 13.11
N GLU A 21 -4.93 -1.58 13.91
CA GLU A 21 -5.94 -1.07 14.86
C GLU A 21 -6.96 -0.12 14.20
N VAL A 22 -7.47 -0.51 13.04
CA VAL A 22 -8.46 0.25 12.26
C VAL A 22 -9.64 -0.61 11.88
N SER A 23 -10.70 0.02 11.38
CA SER A 23 -11.82 -0.73 10.80
C SER A 23 -11.46 -1.36 9.44
N GLU A 24 -12.09 -2.49 9.10
CA GLU A 24 -11.99 -3.09 7.76
C GLU A 24 -12.41 -2.11 6.64
N ARG A 25 -13.30 -1.15 6.94
CA ARG A 25 -13.68 -0.08 6.01
C ARG A 25 -12.49 0.82 5.68
N GLN A 26 -11.67 1.18 6.67
CA GLN A 26 -10.46 1.96 6.45
C GLN A 26 -9.43 1.19 5.63
N ILE A 27 -9.32 -0.13 5.78
CA ILE A 27 -8.45 -0.95 4.92
C ILE A 27 -8.83 -0.82 3.44
N LYS A 28 -10.13 -0.81 3.11
CA LYS A 28 -10.59 -0.58 1.74
C LYS A 28 -10.24 0.82 1.23
N SER A 29 -10.36 1.84 2.08
CA SER A 29 -9.93 3.21 1.75
C SER A 29 -8.42 3.30 1.53
N TYR A 30 -7.62 2.65 2.37
CA TYR A 30 -6.16 2.61 2.22
C TYR A 30 -5.73 1.92 0.93
N LYS A 31 -6.41 0.84 0.55
CA LYS A 31 -6.22 0.22 -0.77
C LYS A 31 -6.47 1.21 -1.90
N MET A 32 -7.59 1.94 -1.86
CA MET A 32 -7.94 2.95 -2.86
C MET A 32 -6.88 4.07 -2.93
N TYR A 33 -6.40 4.58 -1.79
CA TYR A 33 -5.35 5.60 -1.76
C TYR A 33 -4.02 5.11 -2.33
N LEU A 34 -3.65 3.85 -2.06
CA LEU A 34 -2.46 3.24 -2.63
C LEU A 34 -2.60 3.09 -4.15
N GLU A 35 -3.75 2.64 -4.64
CA GLU A 35 -4.02 2.55 -6.08
C GLU A 35 -3.98 3.93 -6.76
N GLN A 36 -4.52 4.98 -6.11
CA GLN A 36 -4.42 6.36 -6.57
C GLN A 36 -2.98 6.89 -6.60
N ALA A 37 -2.14 6.44 -5.67
CA ALA A 37 -0.71 6.74 -5.64
C ALA A 37 0.10 5.91 -6.65
N GLY A 38 -0.54 5.08 -7.48
CA GLY A 38 0.11 4.21 -8.46
C GLY A 38 0.64 2.88 -7.90
N ILE A 39 0.24 2.52 -6.67
CA ILE A 39 0.58 1.27 -6.01
C ILE A 39 -0.63 0.33 -6.10
N PHE A 40 -0.60 -0.58 -7.07
CA PHE A 40 -1.68 -1.53 -7.31
C PHE A 40 -1.70 -2.68 -6.30
N ILE A 41 -2.89 -3.00 -5.76
CA ILE A 41 -3.06 -4.08 -4.80
C ILE A 41 -4.10 -5.06 -5.32
N ASN A 42 -3.66 -6.30 -5.54
CA ASN A 42 -4.53 -7.39 -5.94
C ASN A 42 -5.36 -7.84 -4.74
N SER A 43 -6.67 -8.04 -4.97
CA SER A 43 -7.62 -8.51 -3.96
C SER A 43 -8.20 -9.84 -4.43
N THR A 44 -7.88 -10.91 -3.73
CA THR A 44 -8.40 -12.25 -4.02
C THR A 44 -9.51 -12.59 -3.01
N PRO A 45 -10.75 -12.89 -3.43
CA PRO A 45 -11.81 -13.34 -2.52
C PRO A 45 -11.61 -14.81 -2.09
N GLY A 46 -12.22 -15.20 -0.97
CA GLY A 46 -12.25 -16.58 -0.49
C GLY A 46 -11.38 -16.87 0.73
N ILE A 47 -11.39 -18.12 1.19
CA ILE A 47 -10.74 -18.56 2.44
C ILE A 47 -9.22 -18.37 2.39
N TYR A 48 -8.62 -18.59 1.22
CA TYR A 48 -7.19 -18.38 0.91
C TYR A 48 -6.94 -17.03 0.21
N GLY A 49 -7.95 -16.16 0.23
CA GLY A 49 -7.90 -14.84 -0.35
C GLY A 49 -7.08 -13.86 0.50
N GLY A 50 -7.11 -12.60 0.08
CA GLY A 50 -6.40 -11.50 0.74
C GLY A 50 -5.89 -10.47 -0.25
N TYR A 51 -5.19 -9.49 0.32
CA TYR A 51 -4.48 -8.44 -0.39
C TYR A 51 -3.03 -8.83 -0.63
N GLU A 52 -2.57 -8.62 -1.85
CA GLU A 52 -1.19 -8.84 -2.31
C GLU A 52 -0.73 -7.61 -3.09
N ILE A 53 0.55 -7.24 -2.94
CA ILE A 53 1.15 -6.20 -3.79
C ILE A 53 1.30 -6.79 -5.19
N ASP A 54 0.86 -6.04 -6.20
CA ASP A 54 1.07 -6.46 -7.58
C ASP A 54 2.58 -6.46 -7.89
N LYS A 55 3.07 -7.52 -8.55
CA LYS A 55 4.51 -7.70 -8.82
C LYS A 55 5.07 -6.61 -9.74
N CYS A 56 4.18 -5.97 -10.48
CA CYS A 56 4.47 -4.83 -11.36
C CYS A 56 4.64 -3.50 -10.60
N ASN A 57 4.31 -3.43 -9.31
CA ASN A 57 4.65 -2.29 -8.46
C ASN A 57 6.15 -2.32 -8.18
N SER A 58 6.95 -1.88 -9.15
CA SER A 58 8.31 -1.52 -8.85
C SER A 58 8.26 -0.26 -7.96
N ILE A 59 8.81 -0.33 -6.76
CA ILE A 59 8.98 0.85 -5.89
C ILE A 59 9.81 1.92 -6.62
N SER A 60 10.62 1.49 -7.60
CA SER A 60 11.32 2.31 -8.57
C SER A 60 10.42 3.09 -9.55
N LEU A 61 9.12 2.80 -9.63
CA LEU A 61 8.11 3.56 -10.39
C LEU A 61 7.35 4.59 -9.56
N ILE A 62 7.70 4.78 -8.27
CA ILE A 62 7.43 6.08 -7.63
C ILE A 62 8.30 7.08 -8.41
N LYS A 63 7.75 7.57 -9.52
CA LYS A 63 8.24 8.74 -10.23
C LYS A 63 8.19 9.87 -9.21
N LEU A 64 9.27 10.01 -8.45
CA LEU A 64 9.59 11.29 -7.87
C LEU A 64 9.67 12.23 -9.06
N LEU A 65 8.65 13.07 -9.24
CA LEU A 65 8.79 14.20 -10.14
C LEU A 65 9.98 15.00 -9.59
N ASP A 66 10.93 15.39 -10.42
CA ASP A 66 12.14 16.10 -9.96
C ASP A 66 11.80 17.36 -9.11
N SER A 67 10.59 17.89 -9.27
CA SER A 67 10.05 18.97 -8.44
C SER A 67 9.80 18.58 -6.97
N GLU A 68 9.45 17.33 -6.65
CA GLU A 68 9.19 16.89 -5.28
C GLU A 68 10.48 16.60 -4.49
N VAL A 69 11.54 16.16 -5.19
CA VAL A 69 12.89 15.96 -4.60
C VAL A 69 13.44 17.27 -4.06
N SER A 70 13.26 18.35 -4.84
CA SER A 70 13.72 19.68 -4.47
C SER A 70 13.06 20.20 -3.18
N ILE A 71 11.76 19.93 -3.02
CA ILE A 71 11.00 20.33 -1.82
C ILE A 71 11.48 19.54 -0.59
N PHE A 72 11.76 18.25 -0.74
CA PHE A 72 12.24 17.40 0.36
C PHE A 72 13.65 17.77 0.84
N ILE A 73 14.53 18.21 -0.08
CA ILE A 73 15.88 18.68 0.27
C ILE A 73 15.80 20.02 1.03
N LEU A 74 14.90 20.92 0.64
CA LEU A 74 14.73 22.24 1.27
C LEU A 74 14.04 22.20 2.64
N THR A 75 13.33 21.12 2.98
CA THR A 75 12.57 20.99 4.22
C THR A 75 13.30 20.25 5.34
N LYS A 76 14.49 19.69 5.09
CA LYS A 76 15.38 19.20 6.15
C LYS A 76 16.31 20.32 6.63
N TRP A 77 16.11 20.72 7.89
CA TRP A 77 17.02 21.57 8.68
C TRP A 77 18.14 20.74 9.29
#